data_AF-A0A2T0LSS4-F1
#
_entry.id   AF-A0A2T0LSS4-F1
#
_cell.length_a   1.000
_cell.length_b   1.000
_cell.length_c   1.000
_cell.angle_alpha   90.00
_cell.angle_beta   90.00
_cell.angle_gamma   90.00
#
_symmetry.space_group_name_H-M   'P 1'
#
loop_
_entity.id
_entity.type
_entity.pdbx_description
1 polymer ?
#
loop_
_entity_poly.entity_id
_entity_poly.type
_entity_poly.pdbx_seq_one_letter_code
_entity_poly.pdbx_strand_id
1 'polypeptide(L)'
;MLWVSVPAFAVAWWLGLHLLARDARKPVLRRAGGGLLGYAVALVVEQATAGADGSSGVRLVLLSLPAIAWSGALTGLGGDDRARRADRAWLLGVVPLFALASALVLAGVDAARPALLVLAAGSLGGALAVVLAGHGALRAARSRASTVRAVLVAAVLMLGLGTVLVVLGFDLLPRALLLPSIGVDLVLLGVVIVVFDAFDEGESVRADLLRSLLSACAATVVFGGQVVVAIAVTGLRLPLVLLLYGVVAAAIGIQVLAGPLQSVLDRFAFRSAPRLRAARGELREVSDALPRKDREVRLADLADAEFARLTRQALRHYGDLGKLVSSPLTELPAIGTRLAARGVPDGPLERAAELKALLLESVTRLKPATGEEFGTSEEWRHYNALYFYYVRGIRPYSVRTKRTDLDPVSRKALAWFADQVPERTLHNWQSAAARIVAADLRTALTGQTPRR
;
A
#
# COMPACT_ATOMS: atom_id res chain seq x y z
N MET A 1 -20.63 -26.06 -3.45
CA MET A 1 -19.19 -25.77 -3.63
C MET A 1 -18.98 -24.65 -4.64
N LEU A 2 -19.22 -24.86 -5.94
CA LEU A 2 -18.92 -23.86 -7.00
C LEU A 2 -19.51 -22.45 -6.74
N TRP A 3 -20.78 -22.39 -6.34
CA TRP A 3 -21.49 -21.13 -6.09
C TRP A 3 -20.94 -20.30 -4.93
N VAL A 4 -20.16 -20.92 -4.02
CA VAL A 4 -19.50 -20.22 -2.90
C VAL A 4 -18.03 -19.94 -3.24
N SER A 5 -17.36 -20.89 -3.90
CA SER A 5 -15.94 -20.78 -4.22
C SER A 5 -15.66 -19.76 -5.32
N VAL A 6 -16.55 -19.56 -6.29
CA VAL A 6 -16.37 -18.57 -7.37
C VAL A 6 -16.47 -17.13 -6.84
N PRO A 7 -17.49 -16.74 -6.04
CA PRO A 7 -17.51 -15.42 -5.40
C PRO A 7 -16.32 -15.20 -4.45
N ALA A 8 -15.98 -16.19 -3.62
CA ALA A 8 -14.83 -16.08 -2.72
C ALA A 8 -13.52 -15.86 -3.49
N PHE A 9 -13.33 -16.60 -4.59
CA PHE A 9 -12.23 -16.40 -5.52
C PHE A 9 -12.25 -15.00 -6.12
N ALA A 10 -13.39 -14.55 -6.67
CA ALA A 10 -13.50 -13.27 -7.33
C ALA A 10 -13.13 -12.11 -6.39
N VAL A 11 -13.63 -12.13 -5.15
CA VAL A 11 -13.34 -11.08 -4.15
C VAL A 11 -11.87 -11.13 -3.72
N ALA A 12 -11.32 -12.31 -3.42
CA ALA A 12 -9.92 -12.43 -3.03
C ALA A 12 -8.96 -12.05 -4.17
N TRP A 13 -9.25 -12.48 -5.39
CA TRP A 13 -8.49 -12.14 -6.59
C TRP A 13 -8.53 -10.64 -6.88
N TRP A 14 -9.73 -10.03 -6.84
CA TRP A 14 -9.93 -8.60 -7.01
C TRP A 14 -9.15 -7.79 -5.97
N LEU A 15 -9.33 -8.10 -4.69
CA LEU A 15 -8.69 -7.34 -3.61
C LEU A 15 -7.17 -7.53 -3.62
N GLY A 16 -6.70 -8.74 -3.93
CA GLY A 16 -5.28 -9.05 -4.07
C GLY A 16 -4.61 -8.25 -5.18
N LEU A 17 -5.24 -8.20 -6.37
CA LEU A 17 -4.76 -7.37 -7.48
C LEU A 17 -4.88 -5.87 -7.16
N HIS A 18 -5.94 -5.44 -6.48
CA HIS A 18 -6.14 -4.04 -6.15
C HIS A 18 -5.05 -3.51 -5.19
N LEU A 19 -4.67 -4.31 -4.18
CA LEU A 19 -3.55 -3.98 -3.29
C LEU A 19 -2.23 -3.82 -4.06
N LEU A 20 -1.96 -4.70 -5.03
CA LEU A 20 -0.76 -4.62 -5.86
C LEU A 20 -0.77 -3.42 -6.81
N ALA A 21 -1.94 -3.10 -7.38
CA ALA A 21 -2.12 -1.97 -8.27
C ALA A 21 -1.98 -0.63 -7.55
N ARG A 22 -2.37 -0.57 -6.26
CA ARG A 22 -2.30 0.65 -5.44
C ARG A 22 -0.86 1.13 -5.23
N ASP A 23 0.03 0.28 -4.71
CA ASP A 23 1.47 0.55 -4.67
C ASP A 23 2.30 -0.73 -4.46
N ALA A 24 2.72 -1.36 -5.55
CA ALA A 24 3.55 -2.58 -5.50
C ALA A 24 4.93 -2.38 -4.84
N ARG A 25 5.36 -1.14 -4.58
CA ARG A 25 6.64 -0.85 -3.90
C ARG A 25 6.51 -0.97 -2.40
N LYS A 26 5.29 -0.88 -1.85
CA LYS A 26 5.03 -1.06 -0.42
C LYS A 26 5.05 -2.56 -0.10
N PRO A 27 5.97 -3.03 0.77
CA PRO A 27 6.10 -4.46 1.07
C PRO A 27 4.83 -5.01 1.73
N VAL A 28 4.14 -4.21 2.55
CA VAL A 28 2.88 -4.57 3.21
C VAL A 28 1.79 -4.89 2.19
N LEU A 29 1.53 -3.98 1.23
CA LEU A 29 0.53 -4.20 0.18
C LEU A 29 0.88 -5.39 -0.70
N ARG A 30 2.16 -5.55 -1.06
CA ARG A 30 2.63 -6.67 -1.87
C ARG A 30 2.43 -8.02 -1.19
N ARG A 31 2.73 -8.10 0.11
CA ARG A 31 2.58 -9.33 0.89
C ARG A 31 1.11 -9.66 1.12
N ALA A 32 0.31 -8.68 1.54
CA ALA A 32 -1.14 -8.85 1.72
C ALA A 32 -1.83 -9.27 0.41
N GLY A 33 -1.50 -8.59 -0.69
CA GLY A 33 -2.00 -8.92 -2.03
C GLY A 33 -1.56 -10.32 -2.47
N GLY A 34 -0.29 -10.67 -2.27
CA GLY A 34 0.23 -12.01 -2.56
C GLY A 34 -0.47 -13.12 -1.76
N GLY A 35 -0.78 -12.87 -0.48
CA GLY A 35 -1.54 -13.80 0.35
C GLY A 35 -2.96 -14.04 -0.18
N LEU A 36 -3.67 -12.98 -0.57
CA LEU A 36 -5.01 -13.07 -1.17
C LEU A 36 -5.01 -13.80 -2.52
N LEU A 37 -4.02 -13.54 -3.38
CA LEU A 37 -3.86 -14.26 -4.65
C LEU A 37 -3.52 -15.73 -4.42
N GLY A 38 -2.69 -16.04 -3.43
CA GLY A 38 -2.39 -17.41 -3.02
C GLY A 38 -3.63 -18.19 -2.59
N TYR A 39 -4.47 -17.58 -1.75
CA TYR A 39 -5.76 -18.14 -1.35
C TYR A 39 -6.69 -18.36 -2.56
N ALA A 40 -6.77 -17.37 -3.46
CA ALA A 40 -7.58 -17.50 -4.67
C ALA A 40 -7.12 -18.68 -5.54
N VAL A 41 -5.80 -18.86 -5.74
CA VAL A 41 -5.26 -20.02 -6.46
C VAL A 41 -5.54 -21.33 -5.72
N ALA A 42 -5.48 -21.34 -4.38
CA ALA A 42 -5.83 -22.52 -3.58
C ALA A 42 -7.28 -22.98 -3.83
N LEU A 43 -8.22 -22.05 -3.98
CA LEU A 43 -9.62 -22.37 -4.33
C LEU A 43 -9.74 -23.04 -5.70
N VAL A 44 -8.98 -22.59 -6.70
CA VAL A 44 -8.98 -23.19 -8.05
C VAL A 44 -8.39 -24.61 -8.00
N VAL A 45 -7.29 -24.79 -7.28
CA VAL A 45 -6.64 -26.10 -7.13
C VAL A 45 -7.51 -27.09 -6.36
N GLU A 46 -8.23 -26.65 -5.33
CA GLU A 46 -9.19 -27.52 -4.63
C GLU A 46 -10.28 -28.02 -5.58
N GLN A 47 -10.83 -27.13 -6.43
CA GLN A 47 -11.84 -27.52 -7.42
C GLN A 47 -11.28 -28.43 -8.51
N ALA A 48 -10.02 -28.23 -8.92
CA ALA A 48 -9.37 -29.06 -9.94
C ALA A 48 -9.02 -30.47 -9.44
N THR A 49 -8.86 -30.63 -8.13
CA THR A 49 -8.33 -31.86 -7.53
C THR A 49 -9.30 -32.56 -6.58
N ALA A 50 -10.59 -32.18 -6.62
CA ALA A 50 -11.67 -32.67 -5.77
C ALA A 50 -11.99 -34.19 -5.87
N GLY A 51 -11.10 -35.01 -6.42
CA GLY A 51 -11.20 -36.47 -6.50
C GLY A 51 -9.86 -37.20 -6.69
N ALA A 52 -8.71 -36.53 -6.49
CA ALA A 52 -7.39 -37.13 -6.64
C ALA A 52 -6.58 -37.04 -5.33
N ASP A 53 -6.23 -38.18 -4.73
CA ASP A 53 -5.51 -38.25 -3.45
C ASP A 53 -4.08 -37.65 -3.50
N GLY A 54 -3.50 -37.54 -4.70
CA GLY A 54 -2.14 -37.02 -4.91
C GLY A 54 -1.95 -35.50 -4.78
N SER A 55 -3.02 -34.69 -4.69
CA SER A 55 -2.91 -33.22 -4.67
C SER A 55 -2.70 -32.59 -3.29
N SER A 56 -2.62 -33.41 -2.23
CA SER A 56 -2.65 -32.94 -0.84
C SER A 56 -1.51 -31.95 -0.52
N GLY A 57 -0.30 -32.19 -1.03
CA GLY A 57 0.86 -31.34 -0.77
C GLY A 57 0.76 -29.95 -1.40
N VAL A 58 0.40 -29.85 -2.68
CA VAL A 58 0.24 -28.56 -3.40
C VAL A 58 -0.83 -27.71 -2.72
N ARG A 59 -1.96 -28.32 -2.39
CA ARG A 59 -3.04 -27.65 -1.66
C ARG A 59 -2.56 -27.11 -0.31
N LEU A 60 -1.83 -27.92 0.47
CA LEU A 60 -1.33 -27.52 1.78
C LEU A 60 -0.40 -26.30 1.69
N VAL A 61 0.51 -26.31 0.71
CA VAL A 61 1.43 -25.19 0.46
C VAL A 61 0.66 -23.91 0.11
N LEU A 62 -0.31 -24.00 -0.80
CA LEU A 62 -1.13 -22.86 -1.20
C LEU A 62 -2.01 -22.31 -0.07
N LEU A 63 -2.56 -23.16 0.78
CA LEU A 63 -3.34 -22.74 1.95
C LEU A 63 -2.49 -22.15 3.07
N SER A 64 -1.21 -22.53 3.15
CA SER A 64 -0.26 -21.99 4.13
C SER A 64 0.32 -20.63 3.69
N LEU A 65 0.32 -20.35 2.38
CA LEU A 65 0.89 -19.12 1.81
C LEU A 65 0.25 -17.83 2.34
N PRO A 66 -1.09 -17.72 2.47
CA PRO A 66 -1.72 -16.55 3.10
C PRO A 66 -1.18 -16.27 4.50
N ALA A 67 -1.10 -17.28 5.38
CA ALA A 67 -0.64 -17.08 6.76
C ALA A 67 0.80 -16.52 6.82
N ILE A 68 1.70 -17.04 5.98
CA ILE A 68 3.08 -16.53 5.87
C ILE A 68 3.10 -15.12 5.29
N ALA A 69 2.39 -14.88 4.19
CA ALA A 69 2.37 -13.57 3.56
C ALA A 69 1.80 -12.50 4.49
N TRP A 70 0.74 -12.82 5.21
CA TRP A 70 0.11 -11.94 6.20
C TRP A 70 0.97 -11.74 7.45
N SER A 71 1.70 -12.74 7.93
CA SER A 71 2.67 -12.55 9.01
C SER A 71 3.74 -11.53 8.62
N GLY A 72 4.23 -11.59 7.38
CA GLY A 72 5.16 -10.60 6.84
C GLY A 72 4.52 -9.21 6.61
N ALA A 73 3.24 -9.14 6.26
CA ALA A 73 2.54 -7.87 6.15
C ALA A 73 2.47 -7.19 7.53
N LEU A 74 2.13 -7.95 8.58
CA LEU A 74 2.01 -7.47 9.96
C LEU A 74 3.33 -6.99 10.56
N THR A 75 4.44 -7.71 10.32
CA THR A 75 5.76 -7.25 10.78
C THR A 75 6.19 -5.93 10.13
N GLY A 76 5.61 -5.60 8.96
CA GLY A 76 5.87 -4.37 8.23
C GLY A 76 4.97 -3.18 8.59
N LEU A 77 3.96 -3.36 9.46
CA LEU A 77 2.99 -2.29 9.78
C LEU A 77 3.51 -1.22 10.77
N GLY A 78 4.77 -1.31 11.18
CA GLY A 78 5.42 -0.31 12.04
C GLY A 78 6.57 0.40 11.32
N GLY A 79 6.72 1.72 11.55
CA GLY A 79 7.86 2.50 11.06
C GLY A 79 9.12 2.38 11.93
N ASP A 80 9.01 1.77 13.10
CA ASP A 80 10.03 1.77 14.14
C ASP A 80 11.13 0.72 13.90
N ASP A 81 12.28 0.90 14.55
CA ASP A 81 13.44 -0.01 14.45
C ASP A 81 13.12 -1.46 14.83
N ARG A 82 12.10 -1.68 15.68
CA ARG A 82 11.60 -3.01 16.02
C ARG A 82 10.92 -3.69 14.84
N ALA A 83 10.08 -2.96 14.11
CA ALA A 83 9.39 -3.47 12.93
C ALA A 83 10.40 -3.77 11.80
N ARG A 84 11.41 -2.90 11.59
CA ARG A 84 12.49 -3.17 10.62
C ARG A 84 13.29 -4.44 10.96
N ARG A 85 13.57 -4.68 12.25
CA ARG A 85 14.25 -5.90 12.70
C ARG A 85 13.37 -7.14 12.53
N ALA A 86 12.10 -7.05 12.91
CA ALA A 86 11.13 -8.13 12.72
C ALA A 86 10.97 -8.47 11.24
N ASP A 87 10.93 -7.46 10.36
CA ASP A 87 10.85 -7.63 8.92
C ASP A 87 12.06 -8.36 8.34
N ARG A 88 13.27 -7.99 8.77
CA ARG A 88 14.52 -8.68 8.39
C ARG A 88 14.54 -10.12 8.90
N ALA A 89 14.14 -10.35 10.15
CA ALA A 89 14.08 -11.69 10.73
C ALA A 89 13.05 -12.58 10.00
N TRP A 90 11.91 -12.01 9.61
CA TRP A 90 10.91 -12.72 8.81
C TRP A 90 11.45 -13.09 7.42
N LEU A 91 12.13 -12.16 6.74
CA LEU A 91 12.74 -12.40 5.42
C LEU A 91 13.87 -13.45 5.46
N LEU A 92 14.71 -13.42 6.50
CA LEU A 92 15.89 -14.30 6.60
C LEU A 92 15.59 -15.64 7.30
N GLY A 93 14.50 -15.73 8.06
CA GLY A 93 14.12 -16.93 8.80
C GLY A 93 12.86 -17.60 8.27
N VAL A 94 11.72 -16.91 8.37
CA VAL A 94 10.39 -17.50 8.06
C VAL A 94 10.26 -17.86 6.58
N VAL A 95 10.66 -16.96 5.68
CA VAL A 95 10.56 -17.19 4.22
C VAL A 95 11.38 -18.40 3.74
N PRO A 96 12.69 -18.52 4.03
CA PRO A 96 13.46 -19.68 3.59
C PRO A 96 13.01 -20.98 4.25
N LEU A 97 12.61 -20.94 5.54
CA LEU A 97 12.08 -22.12 6.21
C LEU A 97 10.75 -22.57 5.59
N PHE A 98 9.89 -21.64 5.20
CA PHE A 98 8.65 -21.95 4.48
C PHE A 98 8.92 -22.54 3.10
N ALA A 99 9.89 -22.01 2.36
CA ALA A 99 10.29 -22.55 1.08
C ALA A 99 10.82 -23.98 1.20
N LEU A 100 11.67 -24.23 2.21
CA LEU A 100 12.20 -25.57 2.51
C LEU A 100 11.09 -26.55 2.90
N ALA A 101 10.22 -26.17 3.85
CA ALA A 101 9.12 -27.01 4.28
C ALA A 101 8.15 -27.31 3.13
N SER A 102 7.88 -26.31 2.28
CA SER A 102 7.05 -26.48 1.08
C SER A 102 7.71 -27.45 0.09
N ALA A 103 9.01 -27.33 -0.18
CA ALA A 103 9.72 -28.25 -1.06
C ALA A 103 9.70 -29.69 -0.54
N LEU A 104 9.86 -29.90 0.77
CA LEU A 104 9.77 -31.23 1.39
C LEU A 104 8.35 -31.82 1.32
N VAL A 105 7.31 -31.00 1.54
CA VAL A 105 5.92 -31.42 1.37
C VAL A 105 5.64 -31.82 -0.08
N LEU A 106 6.13 -31.05 -1.06
CA LEU A 106 5.99 -31.36 -2.49
C LEU A 106 6.80 -32.60 -2.90
N ALA A 107 7.90 -32.88 -2.21
CA ALA A 107 8.69 -34.10 -2.39
C ALA A 107 8.07 -35.34 -1.71
N GLY A 108 6.92 -35.21 -1.05
CA GLY A 108 6.21 -36.33 -0.41
C GLY A 108 6.69 -36.68 1.00
N VAL A 109 7.47 -35.81 1.66
CA VAL A 109 7.92 -36.04 3.03
C VAL A 109 6.76 -35.76 4.00
N ASP A 110 6.12 -36.81 4.53
CA ASP A 110 4.94 -36.67 5.38
C ASP A 110 5.20 -35.87 6.67
N ALA A 111 6.38 -36.03 7.28
CA ALA A 111 6.78 -35.28 8.46
C ALA A 111 6.87 -33.76 8.23
N ALA A 112 7.01 -33.31 6.97
CA ALA A 112 7.08 -31.89 6.64
C ALA A 112 5.70 -31.21 6.66
N ARG A 113 4.60 -31.97 6.55
CA ARG A 113 3.23 -31.42 6.56
C ARG A 113 2.86 -30.74 7.87
N PRO A 114 2.99 -31.37 9.05
CA PRO A 114 2.74 -30.69 10.32
C PRO A 114 3.73 -29.55 10.58
N ALA A 115 5.00 -29.69 10.15
CA ALA A 115 6.00 -28.64 10.29
C ALA A 115 5.61 -27.36 9.51
N LEU A 116 5.10 -27.51 8.29
CA LEU A 116 4.62 -26.40 7.47
C LEU A 116 3.43 -25.66 8.13
N LEU A 117 2.50 -26.43 8.69
CA LEU A 117 1.33 -25.89 9.40
C LEU A 117 1.72 -25.15 10.69
N VAL A 118 2.61 -25.73 11.48
CA VAL A 118 3.15 -25.10 12.69
C VAL A 118 3.90 -23.82 12.35
N LEU A 119 4.69 -23.82 11.27
CA LEU A 119 5.38 -22.63 10.80
C LEU A 119 4.41 -21.53 10.37
N ALA A 120 3.36 -21.89 9.61
CA ALA A 120 2.33 -20.96 9.18
C ALA A 120 1.63 -20.29 10.37
N ALA A 121 1.09 -21.08 11.30
CA ALA A 121 0.42 -20.59 12.49
C ALA A 121 1.36 -19.83 13.43
N GLY A 122 2.56 -20.37 13.68
CA GLY A 122 3.56 -19.76 14.56
C GLY A 122 4.06 -18.41 14.04
N SER A 123 4.26 -18.26 12.73
CA SER A 123 4.67 -16.99 12.13
C SER A 123 3.59 -15.91 12.28
N LEU A 124 2.32 -16.27 12.06
CA LEU A 124 1.19 -15.35 12.19
C LEU A 124 0.98 -14.95 13.66
N GLY A 125 1.02 -15.92 14.59
CA GLY A 125 0.93 -15.68 16.03
C GLY A 125 2.08 -14.82 16.56
N GLY A 126 3.31 -15.08 16.12
CA GLY A 126 4.47 -14.26 16.47
C GLY A 126 4.36 -12.83 15.95
N ALA A 127 3.92 -12.64 14.71
CA ALA A 127 3.69 -11.31 14.14
C ALA A 127 2.60 -10.54 14.90
N LEU A 128 1.51 -11.22 15.28
CA LEU A 128 0.47 -10.63 16.12
C LEU A 128 1.00 -10.23 17.50
N ALA A 129 1.81 -11.07 18.14
CA ALA A 129 2.41 -10.75 19.44
C ALA A 129 3.29 -9.50 19.38
N VAL A 130 4.05 -9.30 18.29
CA VAL A 130 4.84 -8.07 18.07
C VAL A 130 3.94 -6.84 17.95
N VAL A 131 2.84 -6.93 17.20
CA VAL A 131 1.87 -5.83 17.03
C VAL A 131 1.18 -5.48 18.37
N LEU A 132 0.81 -6.49 19.15
CA LEU A 132 0.21 -6.32 20.48
C LEU A 132 1.18 -5.74 21.50
N ALA A 133 2.43 -6.22 21.53
CA ALA A 133 3.48 -5.68 22.41
C ALA A 133 3.80 -4.22 22.07
N GLY A 134 3.66 -3.81 20.81
CA GLY A 134 3.79 -2.41 20.37
C GLY A 134 2.65 -1.49 20.85
N HIS A 135 1.46 -2.02 21.14
CA HIS A 135 0.30 -1.21 21.57
C HIS A 135 0.46 -0.56 22.94
N GLY A 136 1.28 -1.13 23.84
CA GLY A 136 1.52 -0.59 25.17
C GLY A 136 2.09 0.84 25.18
N ALA A 137 2.88 1.20 24.16
CA ALA A 137 3.51 2.52 24.04
C ALA A 137 2.59 3.61 23.43
N LEU A 138 1.46 3.23 22.84
CA LEU A 138 0.61 4.10 22.02
C LEU A 138 -0.72 4.49 22.68
N ARG A 139 -1.07 3.90 23.85
CA ARG A 139 -2.24 4.30 24.64
C ARG A 139 -2.22 5.77 25.08
N ALA A 140 -1.07 6.44 25.01
CA ALA A 140 -0.92 7.86 25.32
C ALA A 140 -1.52 8.81 24.26
N ALA A 141 -1.83 8.34 23.04
CA ALA A 141 -2.34 9.18 21.96
C ALA A 141 -3.75 8.76 21.50
N ARG A 142 -4.78 9.43 22.03
CA ARG A 142 -6.16 9.37 21.50
C ARG A 142 -6.21 9.96 20.09
N SER A 143 -6.08 9.12 19.06
CA SER A 143 -6.27 9.52 17.66
C SER A 143 -7.05 8.46 16.89
N ARG A 144 -7.72 8.84 15.79
CA ARG A 144 -8.45 7.95 14.86
C ARG A 144 -7.66 6.71 14.42
N ALA A 145 -6.32 6.78 14.48
CA ALA A 145 -5.41 5.68 14.19
C ALA A 145 -5.50 4.50 15.20
N SER A 146 -6.07 4.70 16.40
CA SER A 146 -6.26 3.63 17.38
C SER A 146 -7.40 2.67 17.01
N THR A 147 -8.48 3.18 16.42
CA THR A 147 -9.62 2.37 15.98
C THR A 147 -9.23 1.44 14.83
N VAL A 148 -8.52 1.96 13.82
CA VAL A 148 -8.08 1.14 12.67
C VAL A 148 -7.11 0.04 13.12
N ARG A 149 -6.22 0.34 14.07
CA ARG A 149 -5.31 -0.66 14.65
C ARG A 149 -6.04 -1.70 15.50
N ALA A 150 -7.08 -1.31 16.23
CA ALA A 150 -7.91 -2.26 16.99
C ALA A 150 -8.65 -3.22 16.05
N VAL A 151 -9.18 -2.71 14.93
CA VAL A 151 -9.82 -3.54 13.90
C VAL A 151 -8.81 -4.47 13.23
N LEU A 152 -7.58 -4.00 12.95
CA LEU A 152 -6.51 -4.83 12.44
C LEU A 152 -6.17 -5.97 13.42
N VAL A 153 -6.00 -5.65 14.70
CA VAL A 153 -5.75 -6.66 15.74
C VAL A 153 -6.89 -7.68 15.81
N ALA A 154 -8.15 -7.23 15.77
CA ALA A 154 -9.31 -8.12 15.78
C ALA A 154 -9.36 -9.02 14.54
N ALA A 155 -9.10 -8.48 13.35
CA ALA A 155 -9.07 -9.25 12.11
C ALA A 155 -7.92 -10.27 12.08
N VAL A 156 -6.76 -9.95 12.65
CA VAL A 156 -5.63 -10.89 12.77
C VAL A 156 -5.90 -11.97 13.81
N LEU A 157 -6.54 -11.63 14.93
CA LEU A 157 -6.98 -12.62 15.92
C LEU A 157 -7.96 -13.62 15.32
N MET A 158 -8.91 -13.13 14.51
CA MET A 158 -9.89 -13.96 13.81
C MET A 158 -9.22 -14.87 12.76
N LEU A 159 -8.29 -14.32 11.95
CA LEU A 159 -7.48 -15.11 11.01
C LEU A 159 -6.60 -16.14 11.73
N GLY A 160 -6.00 -15.77 12.86
CA GLY A 160 -5.22 -16.67 13.71
C GLY A 160 -6.07 -17.82 14.23
N LEU A 161 -7.29 -17.53 14.67
CA LEU A 161 -8.25 -18.54 15.11
C LEU A 161 -8.66 -19.48 13.97
N GLY A 162 -8.94 -18.95 12.77
CA GLY A 162 -9.23 -19.75 11.58
C GLY A 162 -8.06 -20.64 11.16
N THR A 163 -6.83 -20.11 11.23
CA THR A 163 -5.60 -20.88 10.95
C THR A 163 -5.38 -21.99 11.97
N VAL A 164 -5.55 -21.69 13.27
CA VAL A 164 -5.43 -22.68 14.35
C VAL A 164 -6.47 -23.79 14.21
N LEU A 165 -7.70 -23.45 13.81
CA LEU A 165 -8.76 -24.43 13.55
C LEU A 165 -8.37 -25.41 12.43
N VAL A 166 -7.72 -24.91 11.36
CA VAL A 166 -7.18 -25.72 10.27
C VAL A 166 -6.03 -26.61 10.75
N VAL A 167 -5.09 -26.05 11.52
CA VAL A 167 -3.90 -26.78 12.00
C VAL A 167 -4.26 -27.89 12.99
N LEU A 168 -5.22 -27.64 13.88
CA LEU A 168 -5.63 -28.59 14.91
C LEU A 168 -6.60 -29.66 14.37
N GLY A 169 -7.01 -29.58 13.09
CA GLY A 169 -7.85 -30.59 12.45
C GLY A 169 -9.20 -30.78 13.16
N PHE A 170 -9.68 -29.75 13.86
CA PHE A 170 -10.96 -29.83 14.52
C PHE A 170 -12.06 -29.84 13.46
N ASP A 171 -12.79 -30.96 13.35
CA ASP A 171 -14.01 -31.10 12.52
C ASP A 171 -15.21 -30.30 13.09
N LEU A 172 -14.93 -29.15 13.72
CA LEU A 172 -15.94 -28.25 14.29
C LEU A 172 -16.82 -27.62 13.20
N LEU A 173 -16.29 -27.43 11.99
CA LEU A 173 -17.05 -26.96 10.83
C LEU A 173 -16.93 -27.94 9.65
N PRO A 174 -18.03 -28.16 8.90
CA PRO A 174 -17.95 -28.81 7.60
C PRO A 174 -16.89 -28.17 6.72
N ARG A 175 -16.09 -28.99 6.01
CA ARG A 175 -15.04 -28.52 5.09
C ARG A 175 -15.56 -27.50 4.06
N ALA A 176 -16.85 -27.59 3.73
CA ALA A 176 -17.59 -26.65 2.89
C ALA A 176 -17.66 -25.21 3.42
N LEU A 177 -17.64 -25.04 4.75
CA LEU A 177 -17.74 -23.74 5.43
C LEU A 177 -16.37 -23.22 5.90
N LEU A 178 -15.41 -24.11 6.14
CA LEU A 178 -14.08 -23.78 6.62
C LEU A 178 -13.24 -23.00 5.58
N LEU A 179 -13.29 -23.38 4.30
CA LEU A 179 -12.58 -22.65 3.24
C LEU A 179 -13.15 -21.24 2.99
N PRO A 180 -14.48 -21.06 2.92
CA PRO A 180 -15.09 -19.73 2.84
C PRO A 180 -14.84 -18.84 4.07
N SER A 181 -14.84 -19.39 5.29
CA SER A 181 -14.61 -18.59 6.50
C SER A 181 -13.22 -17.97 6.52
N ILE A 182 -12.19 -18.71 6.12
CA ILE A 182 -10.84 -18.18 5.92
C ILE A 182 -10.85 -17.05 4.87
N GLY A 183 -11.63 -17.19 3.80
CA GLY A 183 -11.80 -16.16 2.78
C GLY A 183 -12.37 -14.86 3.33
N VAL A 184 -13.39 -14.95 4.20
CA VAL A 184 -14.00 -13.78 4.87
C VAL A 184 -12.96 -13.04 5.70
N ASP A 185 -12.16 -13.76 6.49
CA ASP A 185 -11.11 -13.18 7.33
C ASP A 185 -10.04 -12.47 6.50
N LEU A 186 -9.58 -13.13 5.42
CA LEU A 186 -8.58 -12.57 4.51
C LEU A 186 -9.08 -11.32 3.80
N VAL A 187 -10.35 -11.30 3.39
CA VAL A 187 -10.97 -10.13 2.73
C VAL A 187 -11.12 -8.99 3.73
N LEU A 188 -11.62 -9.26 4.94
CA LEU A 188 -11.74 -8.25 5.99
C LEU A 188 -10.37 -7.63 6.30
N LEU A 189 -9.35 -8.47 6.48
CA LEU A 189 -8.00 -8.02 6.76
C LEU A 189 -7.39 -7.25 5.58
N GLY A 190 -7.67 -7.68 4.34
CA GLY A 190 -7.35 -6.96 3.11
C GLY A 190 -7.92 -5.54 3.09
N VAL A 191 -9.22 -5.41 3.37
CA VAL A 191 -9.90 -4.11 3.43
C VAL A 191 -9.29 -3.22 4.52
N VAL A 192 -9.00 -3.78 5.70
CA VAL A 192 -8.38 -3.03 6.79
C VAL A 192 -7.00 -2.52 6.40
N ILE A 193 -6.19 -3.32 5.69
CA ILE A 193 -4.89 -2.84 5.17
C ILE A 193 -5.06 -1.70 4.17
N VAL A 194 -6.04 -1.78 3.26
CA VAL A 194 -6.29 -0.67 2.31
C VAL A 194 -6.66 0.60 3.08
N VAL A 195 -7.56 0.49 4.05
CA VAL A 195 -8.00 1.62 4.88
C VAL A 195 -6.84 2.21 5.69
N PHE A 196 -6.01 1.36 6.29
CA PHE A 196 -4.83 1.79 7.03
C PHE A 196 -3.80 2.49 6.12
N ASP A 197 -3.49 1.89 4.97
CA ASP A 197 -2.56 2.46 4.00
C ASP A 197 -3.04 3.82 3.48
N ALA A 198 -4.32 3.97 3.20
CA ALA A 198 -4.86 5.24 2.75
C ALA A 198 -4.93 6.30 3.84
N PHE A 199 -5.23 5.90 5.08
CA PHE A 199 -5.13 6.80 6.21
C PHE A 199 -3.69 7.33 6.39
N ASP A 200 -2.69 6.44 6.24
CA ASP A 200 -1.28 6.82 6.24
C ASP A 200 -0.91 7.76 5.07
N GLU A 201 -1.54 7.58 3.91
CA GLU A 201 -1.39 8.46 2.75
C GLU A 201 -2.23 9.74 2.80
N GLY A 202 -3.21 9.85 3.71
CA GLY A 202 -4.17 10.97 3.78
C GLY A 202 -5.23 10.93 2.67
N GLU A 203 -5.51 9.75 2.12
CA GLU A 203 -6.43 9.50 1.02
C GLU A 203 -7.75 8.89 1.49
N SER A 204 -8.82 9.13 0.72
CA SER A 204 -10.08 8.41 0.86
C SER A 204 -10.05 7.09 0.07
N VAL A 205 -10.64 6.04 0.65
CA VAL A 205 -10.62 4.68 0.07
C VAL A 205 -11.94 4.30 -0.57
N ARG A 206 -13.04 4.79 0.00
CA ARG A 206 -14.38 4.26 -0.27
C ARG A 206 -14.75 4.39 -1.74
N ALA A 207 -14.55 5.56 -2.34
CA ALA A 207 -14.92 5.80 -3.73
C ALA A 207 -14.04 5.01 -4.71
N ASP A 208 -12.73 4.91 -4.44
CA ASP A 208 -11.79 4.14 -5.24
C ASP A 208 -12.11 2.63 -5.19
N LEU A 209 -12.33 2.07 -3.99
CA LEU A 209 -12.73 0.67 -3.83
C LEU A 209 -14.07 0.38 -4.50
N LEU A 210 -15.09 1.23 -4.32
CA LEU A 210 -16.41 1.02 -4.93
C LEU A 210 -16.33 1.08 -6.46
N ARG A 211 -15.61 2.05 -7.02
CA ARG A 211 -15.41 2.15 -8.48
C ARG A 211 -14.73 0.89 -9.04
N SER A 212 -13.65 0.45 -8.39
CA SER A 212 -12.91 -0.76 -8.76
C SER A 212 -13.78 -2.01 -8.62
N LEU A 213 -14.54 -2.13 -7.53
CA LEU A 213 -15.42 -3.27 -7.28
C LEU A 213 -16.57 -3.33 -8.30
N LEU A 214 -17.25 -2.21 -8.55
CA LEU A 214 -18.37 -2.16 -9.48
C LEU A 214 -17.94 -2.49 -10.92
N SER A 215 -16.80 -1.97 -11.37
CA SER A 215 -16.25 -2.30 -12.70
C SER A 215 -15.85 -3.77 -12.81
N ALA A 216 -15.21 -4.33 -11.78
CA ALA A 216 -14.86 -5.74 -11.73
C ALA A 216 -16.10 -6.65 -11.68
N CYS A 217 -17.11 -6.31 -10.87
CA CYS A 217 -18.38 -7.03 -10.80
C CYS A 217 -19.12 -7.01 -12.14
N ALA A 218 -19.23 -5.83 -12.78
CA ALA A 218 -19.89 -5.71 -14.08
C ALA A 218 -19.19 -6.58 -15.14
N ALA A 219 -17.86 -6.51 -15.23
CA ALA A 219 -17.10 -7.35 -16.16
C ALA A 219 -17.26 -8.85 -15.85
N THR A 220 -17.22 -9.22 -14.58
CA THR A 220 -17.39 -10.62 -14.12
C THR A 220 -18.76 -11.17 -14.47
N VAL A 221 -19.83 -10.39 -14.30
CA VAL A 221 -21.19 -10.79 -14.66
C VAL A 221 -21.31 -10.99 -16.17
N VAL A 222 -20.77 -10.05 -16.97
CA VAL A 222 -20.84 -10.13 -18.44
C VAL A 222 -20.07 -11.35 -18.96
N PHE A 223 -18.80 -11.51 -18.58
CA PHE A 223 -17.95 -12.57 -19.15
C PHE A 223 -18.14 -13.91 -18.44
N GLY A 224 -18.19 -13.92 -17.10
CA GLY A 224 -18.41 -15.14 -16.31
C GLY A 224 -19.82 -15.69 -16.44
N GLY A 225 -20.83 -14.81 -16.57
CA GLY A 225 -22.23 -15.21 -16.76
C GLY A 225 -22.45 -16.06 -18.01
N GLN A 226 -21.75 -15.78 -19.10
CA GLN A 226 -21.79 -16.60 -20.32
C GLN A 226 -21.35 -18.04 -20.04
N VAL A 227 -20.28 -18.23 -19.26
CA VAL A 227 -19.79 -19.56 -18.89
C VAL A 227 -20.77 -20.25 -17.93
N VAL A 228 -21.38 -19.51 -17.00
CA VAL A 228 -22.42 -20.04 -16.11
C VAL A 228 -23.62 -20.55 -16.91
N VAL A 229 -24.08 -19.81 -17.92
CA VAL A 229 -25.15 -20.26 -18.83
C VAL A 229 -24.74 -21.53 -19.58
N ALA A 230 -23.50 -21.58 -20.09
CA ALA A 230 -22.98 -22.78 -20.74
C ALA A 230 -22.97 -24.01 -19.80
N ILE A 231 -22.58 -23.83 -18.53
CA ILE A 231 -22.64 -24.88 -17.50
C ILE A 231 -24.09 -25.30 -17.24
N ALA A 232 -25.03 -24.37 -17.16
CA ALA A 232 -26.44 -24.66 -16.93
C ALA A 232 -27.05 -25.50 -18.07
N VAL A 233 -26.64 -25.26 -19.32
CA VAL A 233 -27.14 -25.98 -20.50
C VAL A 233 -26.43 -27.33 -20.72
N THR A 234 -25.12 -27.39 -20.51
CA THR A 234 -24.29 -28.56 -20.89
C THR A 234 -23.89 -29.47 -19.72
N GLY A 235 -24.22 -29.06 -18.49
CA GLY A 235 -23.86 -29.72 -17.25
C GLY A 235 -22.51 -29.27 -16.67
N LEU A 236 -22.26 -29.65 -15.42
CA LEU A 236 -21.03 -29.31 -14.69
C LEU A 236 -19.88 -30.19 -15.18
N ARG A 237 -18.91 -29.58 -15.89
CA ARG A 237 -17.70 -30.26 -16.39
C ARG A 237 -16.46 -29.51 -15.93
N LEU A 238 -15.40 -30.24 -15.55
CA LEU A 238 -14.15 -29.63 -15.06
C LEU A 238 -13.57 -28.56 -16.02
N PRO A 239 -13.51 -28.77 -17.35
CA PRO A 239 -13.03 -27.72 -18.26
C PRO A 239 -13.85 -26.43 -18.21
N LEU A 240 -15.17 -26.51 -18.04
CA LEU A 240 -16.04 -25.34 -17.92
C LEU A 240 -15.86 -24.63 -16.57
N VAL A 241 -15.61 -25.38 -15.50
CA VAL A 241 -15.29 -24.81 -14.19
C VAL A 241 -13.97 -24.04 -14.24
N LEU A 242 -12.92 -24.63 -14.83
CA LEU A 242 -11.63 -23.97 -15.01
C LEU A 242 -11.74 -22.76 -15.94
N LEU A 243 -12.53 -22.86 -17.01
CA LEU A 243 -12.83 -21.74 -17.89
C LEU A 243 -13.53 -20.60 -17.14
N LEU A 244 -14.50 -20.92 -16.28
CA LEU A 244 -15.19 -19.92 -15.45
C LEU A 244 -14.19 -19.18 -14.57
N TYR A 245 -13.33 -19.89 -13.83
CA TYR A 245 -12.28 -19.26 -13.03
C TYR A 245 -11.33 -18.40 -13.87
N GLY A 246 -10.87 -18.90 -15.01
CA GLY A 246 -9.98 -18.18 -15.91
C GLY A 246 -10.60 -16.90 -16.48
N VAL A 247 -11.86 -16.98 -16.93
CA VAL A 247 -12.60 -15.84 -17.47
C VAL A 247 -12.87 -14.79 -16.41
N VAL A 248 -13.27 -15.20 -15.19
CA VAL A 248 -13.44 -14.29 -14.05
C VAL A 248 -12.11 -13.63 -13.68
N ALA A 249 -11.03 -14.40 -13.60
CA ALA A 249 -9.70 -13.89 -13.28
C ALA A 249 -9.21 -12.86 -14.31
N ALA A 250 -9.43 -13.13 -15.60
CA ALA A 250 -9.07 -12.25 -16.70
C ALA A 250 -9.92 -10.97 -16.71
N ALA A 251 -11.23 -11.09 -16.52
CA ALA A 251 -12.14 -9.95 -16.47
C ALA A 251 -11.76 -8.99 -15.33
N ILE A 252 -11.55 -9.52 -14.12
CA ILE A 252 -11.10 -8.73 -12.97
C ILE A 252 -9.70 -8.15 -13.22
N GLY A 253 -8.78 -8.96 -13.76
CA GLY A 253 -7.41 -8.55 -14.04
C GLY A 253 -7.32 -7.37 -15.01
N ILE A 254 -8.09 -7.39 -16.10
CA ILE A 254 -8.15 -6.30 -17.08
C ILE A 254 -8.66 -5.00 -16.44
N GLN A 255 -9.69 -5.07 -15.59
CA GLN A 255 -10.26 -3.89 -14.95
C GLN A 255 -9.31 -3.31 -13.89
N VAL A 256 -8.80 -4.15 -12.99
CA VAL A 256 -7.95 -3.71 -11.87
C VAL A 256 -6.57 -3.27 -12.34
N LEU A 257 -6.00 -3.92 -13.35
CA LEU A 257 -4.68 -3.61 -13.89
C LEU A 257 -4.72 -2.73 -15.14
N ALA A 258 -5.83 -2.01 -15.38
CA ALA A 258 -6.00 -1.16 -16.56
C ALA A 258 -4.85 -0.15 -16.72
N GLY A 259 -4.50 0.60 -15.67
CA GLY A 259 -3.40 1.57 -15.69
C GLY A 259 -2.03 0.95 -16.00
N PRO A 260 -1.60 -0.10 -15.27
CA PRO A 260 -0.38 -0.85 -15.58
C PRO A 260 -0.35 -1.43 -17.00
N LEU A 261 -1.45 -2.03 -17.45
CA LEU A 261 -1.56 -2.63 -18.79
C LEU A 261 -1.45 -1.57 -19.87
N GLN A 262 -2.17 -0.45 -19.75
CA GLN A 262 -2.04 0.70 -20.64
C GLN A 262 -0.62 1.25 -20.66
N SER A 263 0.08 1.27 -19.52
CA SER A 263 1.47 1.74 -19.45
C SER A 263 2.46 0.81 -20.14
N VAL A 264 2.13 -0.48 -20.25
CA VAL A 264 2.89 -1.44 -21.08
C VAL A 264 2.56 -1.23 -22.56
N LEU A 265 1.27 -1.12 -22.91
CA LEU A 265 0.82 -0.87 -24.28
C LEU A 265 1.39 0.44 -24.84
N ASP A 266 1.31 1.53 -24.07
CA ASP A 266 1.86 2.83 -24.46
C ASP A 266 3.38 2.74 -24.67
N ARG A 267 4.12 1.94 -23.88
CA ARG A 267 5.56 1.71 -24.07
C ARG A 267 5.88 1.08 -25.42
N PHE A 268 5.02 0.18 -25.90
CA PHE A 268 5.18 -0.44 -27.21
C PHE A 268 4.70 0.48 -28.34
N ALA A 269 3.48 1.02 -28.24
CA ALA A 269 2.86 1.84 -29.27
C ALA A 269 3.59 3.18 -29.50
N PHE A 270 4.07 3.81 -28.42
CA PHE A 270 4.72 5.13 -28.46
C PHE A 270 6.21 5.05 -28.10
N ARG A 271 6.89 3.97 -28.52
CA ARG A 271 8.33 3.78 -28.23
C ARG A 271 9.17 4.97 -28.70
N SER A 272 8.87 5.53 -29.87
CA SER A 272 9.52 6.69 -30.49
C SER A 272 9.10 8.05 -29.90
N ALA A 273 8.02 8.13 -29.12
CA ALA A 273 7.47 9.38 -28.60
C ALA A 273 7.46 9.41 -27.05
N PRO A 274 8.62 9.57 -26.39
CA PRO A 274 8.72 9.53 -24.93
C PRO A 274 7.95 10.68 -24.25
N ARG A 275 7.89 11.87 -24.87
CA ARG A 275 7.15 13.03 -24.33
C ARG A 275 5.64 12.76 -24.29
N LEU A 276 5.08 12.16 -25.34
CA LEU A 276 3.66 11.78 -25.37
C LEU A 276 3.33 10.73 -24.31
N ARG A 277 4.20 9.73 -24.10
CA ARG A 277 4.05 8.76 -23.00
C ARG A 277 4.04 9.42 -21.63
N ALA A 278 4.95 10.37 -21.39
CA ALA A 278 5.01 11.10 -20.13
C ALA A 278 3.72 11.89 -19.88
N ALA A 279 3.27 12.66 -20.87
CA ALA A 279 2.03 13.45 -20.76
C ALA A 279 0.78 12.56 -20.55
N ARG A 280 0.65 11.45 -21.31
CA ARG A 280 -0.45 10.49 -21.11
C ARG A 280 -0.40 9.82 -19.74
N GLY A 281 0.81 9.53 -19.24
CA GLY A 281 1.02 8.96 -17.91
C GLY A 281 0.56 9.92 -16.82
N GLU A 282 0.98 11.18 -16.90
CA GLU A 282 0.61 12.24 -15.96
C GLU A 282 -0.90 12.45 -15.92
N LEU A 283 -1.56 12.58 -17.07
CA LEU A 283 -3.02 12.75 -17.13
C LEU A 283 -3.78 11.56 -16.52
N ARG A 284 -3.30 10.33 -16.75
CA ARG A 284 -3.88 9.12 -16.17
C ARG A 284 -3.67 9.06 -14.67
N GLU A 285 -2.48 9.36 -14.20
CA GLU A 285 -2.14 9.39 -12.77
C GLU A 285 -3.01 10.41 -12.02
N VAL A 286 -3.24 11.58 -12.60
CA VAL A 286 -4.16 12.59 -12.08
C VAL A 286 -5.59 12.06 -12.04
N SER A 287 -6.07 11.46 -13.14
CA SER A 287 -7.42 10.88 -13.20
C SER A 287 -7.63 9.78 -12.16
N ASP A 288 -6.61 8.95 -11.93
CA ASP A 288 -6.62 7.85 -10.96
C ASP A 288 -6.50 8.34 -9.51
N ALA A 289 -5.91 9.51 -9.29
CA ALA A 289 -5.81 10.14 -7.96
C ALA A 289 -7.14 10.79 -7.50
N LEU A 290 -7.99 11.24 -8.44
CA LEU A 290 -9.23 11.96 -8.11
C LEU A 290 -10.21 11.19 -7.20
N PRO A 291 -10.49 9.88 -7.41
CA PRO A 291 -11.34 9.11 -6.50
C PRO A 291 -10.78 8.96 -5.10
N ARG A 292 -9.46 9.14 -4.92
CA ARG A 292 -8.75 9.00 -3.64
C ARG A 292 -8.68 10.29 -2.85
N LYS A 293 -9.14 11.41 -3.41
CA LYS A 293 -9.20 12.69 -2.71
C LYS A 293 -10.22 12.61 -1.57
N ASP A 294 -9.82 13.01 -0.37
CA ASP A 294 -10.76 13.18 0.74
C ASP A 294 -11.42 14.56 0.65
N ARG A 295 -12.70 14.59 0.24
CA ARG A 295 -13.49 15.82 0.06
C ARG A 295 -14.17 16.29 1.33
N GLU A 296 -14.21 15.45 2.37
CA GLU A 296 -14.95 15.73 3.60
C GLU A 296 -14.06 16.33 4.70
N VAL A 297 -12.74 16.28 4.51
CA VAL A 297 -11.76 16.84 5.46
C VAL A 297 -11.81 18.36 5.47
N ARG A 298 -12.32 18.92 6.57
CA ARG A 298 -12.17 20.35 6.88
C ARG A 298 -10.82 20.59 7.55
N LEU A 299 -9.87 21.14 6.79
CA LEU A 299 -8.50 21.41 7.27
C LEU A 299 -8.43 22.25 8.55
N ALA A 300 -9.42 23.14 8.75
CA ALA A 300 -9.53 23.98 9.94
C ALA A 300 -9.80 23.17 11.23
N ASP A 301 -10.53 22.06 11.13
CA ASP A 301 -10.95 21.25 12.29
C ASP A 301 -9.89 20.21 12.70
N LEU A 302 -8.86 20.01 11.88
CA LEU A 302 -7.82 19.01 12.13
C LEU A 302 -6.97 19.38 13.34
N ALA A 303 -6.55 18.40 14.13
CA ALA A 303 -5.54 18.61 15.17
C ALA A 303 -4.17 18.94 14.55
N ASP A 304 -3.33 19.71 15.26
CA ASP A 304 -2.02 20.15 14.73
C ASP A 304 -1.11 18.98 14.35
N ALA A 305 -1.14 17.89 15.11
CA ALA A 305 -0.38 16.69 14.81
C ALA A 305 -0.82 16.02 13.50
N GLU A 306 -2.12 16.05 13.19
CA GLU A 306 -2.67 15.50 11.95
C GLU A 306 -2.36 16.40 10.75
N PHE A 307 -2.48 17.73 10.92
CA PHE A 307 -2.08 18.68 9.89
C PHE A 307 -0.58 18.59 9.56
N ALA A 308 0.27 18.44 10.58
CA ALA A 308 1.70 18.21 10.40
C ALA A 308 2.02 16.88 9.71
N ARG A 309 1.21 15.83 9.95
CA ARG A 309 1.31 14.55 9.23
C ARG A 309 1.02 14.74 7.75
N LEU A 310 -0.09 15.39 7.39
CA LEU A 310 -0.45 15.67 5.99
C LEU A 310 0.62 16.52 5.28
N THR A 311 1.18 17.51 5.98
CA THR A 311 2.24 18.37 5.44
C THR A 311 3.52 17.58 5.16
N ARG A 312 3.94 16.74 6.11
CA ARG A 312 5.10 15.85 5.91
C ARG A 312 4.87 14.91 4.72
N GLN A 313 3.65 14.38 4.57
CA GLN A 313 3.30 13.50 3.47
C GLN A 313 3.35 14.23 2.12
N ALA A 314 2.82 15.45 2.04
CA ALA A 314 2.90 16.27 0.83
C ALA A 314 4.35 16.62 0.47
N LEU A 315 5.22 16.93 1.45
CA LEU A 315 6.67 17.11 1.22
C LEU A 315 7.32 15.83 0.67
N ARG A 316 6.93 14.65 1.19
CA ARG A 316 7.42 13.36 0.69
C ARG A 316 7.04 13.12 -0.78
N HIS A 317 5.88 13.59 -1.19
CA HIS A 317 5.34 13.49 -2.55
C HIS A 317 5.64 14.72 -3.42
N TYR A 318 6.51 15.63 -2.97
CA TYR A 318 6.80 16.89 -3.68
C TYR A 318 7.18 16.72 -5.17
N GLY A 319 7.87 15.62 -5.50
CA GLY A 319 8.29 15.30 -6.86
C GLY A 319 7.21 14.66 -7.74
N ASP A 320 6.03 14.37 -7.21
CA ASP A 320 4.97 13.57 -7.85
C ASP A 320 3.65 14.36 -7.80
N LEU A 321 3.31 15.01 -8.92
CA LEU A 321 2.14 15.88 -8.99
C LEU A 321 0.83 15.11 -8.84
N GLY A 322 0.77 13.88 -9.37
CA GLY A 322 -0.40 13.02 -9.25
C GLY A 322 -0.71 12.68 -7.79
N LYS A 323 0.31 12.38 -6.98
CA LYS A 323 0.14 12.19 -5.53
C LYS A 323 -0.18 13.46 -4.75
N LEU A 324 0.23 14.62 -5.25
CA LEU A 324 -0.18 15.89 -4.65
C LEU A 324 -1.66 16.22 -4.90
N VAL A 325 -2.22 15.79 -6.03
CA VAL A 325 -3.66 15.96 -6.35
C VAL A 325 -4.58 15.24 -5.36
N SER A 326 -4.15 14.09 -4.81
CA SER A 326 -4.92 13.38 -3.77
C SER A 326 -4.75 13.98 -2.37
N SER A 327 -3.80 14.90 -2.16
CA SER A 327 -3.56 15.52 -0.87
C SER A 327 -4.71 16.43 -0.45
N PRO A 328 -5.26 16.30 0.78
CA PRO A 328 -6.26 17.24 1.30
C PRO A 328 -5.74 18.68 1.38
N LEU A 329 -4.42 18.89 1.40
CA LEU A 329 -3.81 20.23 1.43
C LEU A 329 -4.03 21.02 0.14
N THR A 330 -4.49 20.40 -0.94
CA THR A 330 -4.92 21.18 -2.12
C THR A 330 -6.09 22.09 -1.79
N GLU A 331 -6.87 21.82 -0.74
CA GLU A 331 -8.01 22.63 -0.31
C GLU A 331 -7.64 23.85 0.55
N LEU A 332 -6.34 24.16 0.72
CA LEU A 332 -5.92 25.36 1.43
C LEU A 332 -6.53 26.62 0.78
N PRO A 333 -7.17 27.53 1.54
CA PRO A 333 -7.78 28.74 0.99
C PRO A 333 -6.78 29.62 0.21
N ALA A 334 -5.54 29.70 0.70
CA ALA A 334 -4.45 30.43 0.06
C ALA A 334 -4.19 30.01 -1.39
N ILE A 335 -4.42 28.74 -1.73
CA ILE A 335 -4.30 28.23 -3.11
C ILE A 335 -5.37 28.86 -3.98
N GLY A 336 -6.63 28.80 -3.55
CA GLY A 336 -7.76 29.38 -4.28
C GLY A 336 -7.58 30.88 -4.51
N THR A 337 -7.15 31.62 -3.49
CA THR A 337 -6.84 33.07 -3.62
C THR A 337 -5.73 33.33 -4.64
N ARG A 338 -4.65 32.54 -4.63
CA ARG A 338 -3.54 32.67 -5.57
C ARG A 338 -3.90 32.30 -7.01
N LEU A 339 -4.76 31.31 -7.21
CA LEU A 339 -5.26 30.92 -8.53
C LEU A 339 -6.17 32.00 -9.11
N ALA A 340 -7.11 32.49 -8.30
CA ALA A 340 -8.01 33.58 -8.67
C ALA A 340 -7.24 34.86 -9.03
N ALA A 341 -6.23 35.23 -8.24
CA ALA A 341 -5.40 36.42 -8.50
C ALA A 341 -4.64 36.36 -9.84
N ARG A 342 -4.36 35.15 -10.37
CA ARG A 342 -3.70 34.96 -11.67
C ARG A 342 -4.68 34.68 -12.81
N GLY A 343 -5.98 34.60 -12.53
CA GLY A 343 -6.99 34.24 -13.53
C GLY A 343 -6.85 32.81 -14.08
N VAL A 344 -6.22 31.91 -13.31
CA VAL A 344 -6.04 30.51 -13.70
C VAL A 344 -7.26 29.70 -13.27
N PRO A 345 -7.75 28.74 -14.08
CA PRO A 345 -8.85 27.85 -13.68
C PRO A 345 -8.55 27.13 -12.36
N ASP A 346 -9.56 27.01 -11.50
CA ASP A 346 -9.44 26.28 -10.23
C ASP A 346 -9.61 24.77 -10.44
N GLY A 347 -8.65 24.18 -11.17
CA GLY A 347 -8.61 22.76 -11.48
C GLY A 347 -7.71 21.96 -10.52
N PRO A 348 -7.90 20.63 -10.43
CA PRO A 348 -7.12 19.78 -9.52
C PRO A 348 -5.60 19.85 -9.75
N LEU A 349 -5.18 19.95 -11.01
CA LEU A 349 -3.78 20.03 -11.40
C LEU A 349 -3.16 21.37 -10.99
N GLU A 350 -3.88 22.44 -11.24
CA GLU A 350 -3.50 23.80 -10.89
C GLU A 350 -3.37 23.92 -9.37
N ARG A 351 -4.34 23.40 -8.61
CA ARG A 351 -4.26 23.37 -7.14
C ARG A 351 -3.08 22.56 -6.62
N ALA A 352 -2.75 21.42 -7.24
CA ALA A 352 -1.59 20.62 -6.86
C ALA A 352 -0.26 21.32 -7.19
N ALA A 353 -0.17 22.00 -8.34
CA ALA A 353 0.98 22.80 -8.72
C ALA A 353 1.19 23.98 -7.74
N GLU A 354 0.10 24.58 -7.29
CA GLU A 354 0.13 25.64 -6.28
C GLU A 354 0.48 25.15 -4.89
N LEU A 355 -0.03 23.99 -4.48
CA LEU A 355 0.41 23.35 -3.24
C LEU A 355 1.93 23.10 -3.29
N LYS A 356 2.45 22.61 -4.41
CA LYS A 356 3.88 22.42 -4.61
C LYS A 356 4.66 23.74 -4.47
N ALA A 357 4.16 24.83 -5.07
CA ALA A 357 4.77 26.14 -4.96
C ALA A 357 4.76 26.67 -3.51
N LEU A 358 3.65 26.53 -2.79
CA LEU A 358 3.54 26.90 -1.37
C LEU A 358 4.50 26.12 -0.49
N LEU A 359 4.60 24.79 -0.69
CA LEU A 359 5.54 23.96 0.03
C LEU A 359 6.99 24.38 -0.23
N LEU A 360 7.33 24.68 -1.48
CA LEU A 360 8.66 25.19 -1.83
C LEU A 360 8.94 26.50 -1.11
N GLU A 361 7.99 27.42 -1.11
CA GLU A 361 8.11 28.73 -0.45
C GLU A 361 8.36 28.57 1.05
N SER A 362 7.56 27.76 1.73
CA SER A 362 7.75 27.43 3.15
C SER A 362 9.10 26.77 3.42
N VAL A 363 9.56 25.85 2.56
CA VAL A 363 10.89 25.25 2.69
C VAL A 363 11.97 26.30 2.50
N THR A 364 11.85 27.21 1.53
CA THR A 364 12.83 28.27 1.29
C THR A 364 12.92 29.29 2.41
N ARG A 365 11.82 29.54 3.14
CA ARG A 365 11.84 30.37 4.36
C ARG A 365 12.70 29.80 5.48
N LEU A 366 12.97 28.49 5.48
CA LEU A 366 13.88 27.87 6.43
C LEU A 366 15.35 28.16 6.12
N LYS A 367 15.66 28.71 4.93
CA LYS A 367 17.03 29.02 4.54
C LYS A 367 17.57 30.18 5.40
N PRO A 368 18.73 30.02 6.05
CA PRO A 368 19.36 31.11 6.80
C PRO A 368 19.67 32.32 5.92
N ALA A 369 19.53 33.52 6.49
CA ALA A 369 19.77 34.79 5.79
C ALA A 369 21.26 35.17 5.74
N THR A 370 22.14 34.24 5.39
CA THR A 370 23.60 34.46 5.31
C THR A 370 24.08 34.84 3.90
N GLY A 371 23.19 34.78 2.90
CA GLY A 371 23.53 35.02 1.48
C GLY A 371 24.20 33.83 0.78
N GLU A 372 24.56 32.78 1.51
CA GLU A 372 25.20 31.59 0.95
C GLU A 372 24.21 30.66 0.24
N GLU A 373 24.70 29.80 -0.66
CA GLU A 373 23.88 28.78 -1.33
C GLU A 373 23.75 27.49 -0.51
N PHE A 374 24.74 27.20 0.36
CA PHE A 374 24.78 26.01 1.20
C PHE A 374 25.69 26.22 2.41
N GLY A 375 25.22 25.79 3.58
CA GLY A 375 26.00 25.71 4.81
C GLY A 375 25.73 24.41 5.56
N THR A 376 26.64 24.04 6.47
CA THR A 376 26.57 22.81 7.29
C THR A 376 26.33 23.08 8.77
N SER A 377 26.08 24.34 9.15
CA SER A 377 25.80 24.69 10.55
C SER A 377 24.43 24.19 11.00
N GLU A 378 24.21 24.21 12.32
CA GLU A 378 22.94 23.81 12.93
C GLU A 378 21.72 24.58 12.37
N GLU A 379 21.89 25.82 11.94
CA GLU A 379 20.82 26.65 11.37
C GLU A 379 20.33 26.13 10.01
N TRP A 380 21.23 25.52 9.23
CA TRP A 380 20.92 25.00 7.89
C TRP A 380 20.21 23.64 7.92
N ARG A 381 20.23 22.93 9.06
CA ARG A 381 19.82 21.51 9.13
C ARG A 381 18.41 21.26 8.61
N HIS A 382 17.44 22.13 8.93
CA HIS A 382 16.05 21.95 8.53
C HIS A 382 15.83 22.26 7.05
N TYR A 383 16.42 23.35 6.55
CA TYR A 383 16.40 23.68 5.12
C TYR A 383 17.05 22.56 4.32
N ASN A 384 18.27 22.16 4.67
CA ASN A 384 19.00 21.12 3.95
C ASN A 384 18.24 19.80 3.93
N ALA A 385 17.68 19.38 5.08
CA ALA A 385 16.97 18.11 5.22
C ALA A 385 15.71 18.02 4.36
N LEU A 386 15.05 19.14 4.04
CA LEU A 386 13.86 19.17 3.19
C LEU A 386 14.19 19.51 1.73
N TYR A 387 14.95 20.58 1.49
CA TYR A 387 15.24 21.10 0.15
C TYR A 387 16.02 20.07 -0.68
N PHE A 388 17.17 19.60 -0.20
CA PHE A 388 17.98 18.67 -0.98
C PHE A 388 17.30 17.30 -1.12
N TYR A 389 16.60 16.84 -0.07
CA TYR A 389 15.99 15.51 -0.08
C TYR A 389 14.70 15.45 -0.92
N TYR A 390 13.76 16.39 -0.73
CA TYR A 390 12.45 16.36 -1.39
C TYR A 390 12.39 17.25 -2.64
N VAL A 391 12.95 18.46 -2.59
CA VAL A 391 12.89 19.41 -3.72
C VAL A 391 13.90 19.04 -4.81
N ARG A 392 15.15 18.75 -4.43
CA ARG A 392 16.19 18.30 -5.37
C ARG A 392 16.20 16.78 -5.59
N GLY A 393 15.45 16.03 -4.78
CA GLY A 393 15.29 14.58 -4.94
C GLY A 393 16.53 13.74 -4.60
N ILE A 394 17.47 14.27 -3.83
CA ILE A 394 18.72 13.59 -3.46
C ILE A 394 18.43 12.56 -2.36
N ARG A 395 18.85 11.31 -2.55
CA ARG A 395 18.71 10.24 -1.54
C ARG A 395 20.09 9.79 -1.04
N PRO A 396 20.58 10.34 0.09
CA PRO A 396 21.96 10.13 0.53
C PRO A 396 22.35 8.67 0.76
N TYR A 397 21.41 7.87 1.27
CA TYR A 397 21.64 6.45 1.61
C TYR A 397 21.11 5.49 0.55
N SER A 398 20.78 5.97 -0.65
CA SER A 398 20.37 5.10 -1.76
C SER A 398 21.54 4.84 -2.70
N VAL A 399 21.81 3.56 -2.95
CA VAL A 399 22.78 3.09 -3.97
C VAL A 399 22.43 3.62 -5.38
N ARG A 400 21.18 4.02 -5.61
CA ARG A 400 20.69 4.51 -6.90
C ARG A 400 20.96 6.00 -7.16
N THR A 401 21.44 6.76 -6.17
CA THR A 401 21.73 8.19 -6.36
C THR A 401 23.02 8.36 -7.16
N LYS A 402 22.89 8.57 -8.48
CA LYS A 402 24.04 8.82 -9.36
C LYS A 402 24.63 10.21 -9.08
N ARG A 403 25.89 10.25 -8.66
CA ARG A 403 26.62 11.49 -8.32
C ARG A 403 26.96 12.37 -9.53
N THR A 404 26.93 11.80 -10.73
CA THR A 404 27.38 12.43 -11.98
C THR A 404 26.44 13.49 -12.54
N ASP A 405 25.14 13.43 -12.20
CA ASP A 405 24.12 14.33 -12.79
C ASP A 405 23.75 15.49 -11.85
N LEU A 406 24.48 15.66 -10.74
CA LEU A 406 24.20 16.67 -9.73
C LEU A 406 25.02 17.95 -9.96
N ASP A 407 24.37 19.10 -9.77
CA ASP A 407 25.02 20.40 -9.72
C ASP A 407 26.03 20.49 -8.56
N PRO A 408 26.98 21.45 -8.60
CA PRO A 408 28.04 21.55 -7.60
C PRO A 408 27.54 21.64 -6.15
N VAL A 409 26.46 22.35 -5.90
CA VAL A 409 25.90 22.55 -4.55
C VAL A 409 25.26 21.27 -4.04
N SER A 410 24.42 20.63 -4.86
CA SER A 410 23.81 19.34 -4.53
C SER A 410 24.85 18.25 -4.27
N ARG A 411 26.00 18.29 -4.95
CA ARG A 411 27.11 17.36 -4.72
C ARG A 411 27.76 17.58 -3.35
N LYS A 412 27.98 18.85 -2.95
CA LYS A 412 28.47 19.21 -1.61
C LYS A 412 27.48 18.75 -0.53
N ALA A 413 26.20 19.01 -0.72
CA ALA A 413 25.16 18.57 0.20
C ALA A 413 25.10 17.04 0.33
N LEU A 414 25.17 16.31 -0.79
CA LEU A 414 25.19 14.84 -0.79
C LEU A 414 26.41 14.28 -0.04
N ALA A 415 27.60 14.87 -0.24
CA ALA A 415 28.81 14.47 0.49
C ALA A 415 28.64 14.69 1.99
N TRP A 416 28.20 15.89 2.40
CA TRP A 416 27.94 16.19 3.81
C TRP A 416 26.92 15.23 4.45
N PHE A 417 25.82 14.92 3.76
CA PHE A 417 24.84 13.96 4.28
C PHE A 417 25.42 12.56 4.43
N ALA A 418 26.22 12.09 3.47
CA ALA A 418 26.79 10.76 3.51
C ALA A 418 27.88 10.62 4.60
N ASP A 419 28.66 11.69 4.81
CA ASP A 419 29.86 11.63 5.66
C ASP A 419 29.59 12.04 7.11
N GLN A 420 28.68 12.99 7.35
CA GLN A 420 28.51 13.64 8.67
C GLN A 420 27.15 13.47 9.31
N VAL A 421 26.12 13.08 8.55
CA VAL A 421 24.75 12.98 9.07
C VAL A 421 24.36 11.51 9.15
N PRO A 422 24.02 10.97 10.33
CA PRO A 422 23.44 9.64 10.42
C PRO A 422 22.01 9.60 9.85
N GLU A 423 21.58 8.46 9.28
CA GLU A 423 20.22 8.30 8.70
C GLU A 423 19.11 8.66 9.70
N ARG A 424 19.25 8.22 10.96
CA ARG A 424 18.29 8.53 12.03
C ARG A 424 18.20 10.03 12.32
N THR A 425 19.34 10.72 12.31
CA THR A 425 19.40 12.17 12.54
C THR A 425 18.71 12.93 11.41
N LEU A 426 18.97 12.53 10.15
CA LEU A 426 18.27 13.10 8.99
C LEU A 426 16.75 12.95 9.11
N HIS A 427 16.27 11.75 9.48
CA HIS A 427 14.83 11.52 9.69
C HIS A 427 14.23 12.37 10.81
N ASN A 428 14.98 12.60 11.89
CA ASN A 428 14.55 13.49 12.97
C ASN A 428 14.47 14.95 12.50
N TRP A 429 15.46 15.42 11.74
CA TRP A 429 15.46 16.77 11.17
C TRP A 429 14.33 16.97 10.16
N GLN A 430 14.11 16.02 9.25
CA GLN A 430 12.96 16.03 8.34
C GLN A 430 11.63 16.12 9.12
N SER A 431 11.55 15.36 10.21
CA SER A 431 10.36 15.31 11.05
C SER A 431 10.09 16.63 11.79
N ALA A 432 11.13 17.28 12.29
CA ALA A 432 11.06 18.58 12.93
C ALA A 432 10.76 19.69 11.92
N ALA A 433 11.49 19.71 10.80
CA ALA A 433 11.31 20.70 9.74
C ALA A 433 9.90 20.66 9.14
N ALA A 434 9.34 19.47 8.91
CA ALA A 434 7.96 19.33 8.42
C ALA A 434 6.91 19.90 9.40
N ARG A 435 7.17 19.86 10.73
CA ARG A 435 6.29 20.50 11.72
C ARG A 435 6.36 22.03 11.64
N ILE A 436 7.53 22.59 11.35
CA ILE A 436 7.70 24.04 11.16
C ILE A 436 6.96 24.49 9.90
N VAL A 437 7.13 23.78 8.78
CA VAL A 437 6.38 24.04 7.53
C VAL A 437 4.87 23.92 7.75
N ALA A 438 4.43 22.92 8.52
CA ALA A 438 3.02 22.75 8.85
C ALA A 438 2.46 23.93 9.66
N ALA A 439 3.21 24.42 10.66
CA ALA A 439 2.81 25.59 11.42
C ALA A 439 2.68 26.82 10.50
N ASP A 440 3.66 27.05 9.63
CA ASP A 440 3.64 28.15 8.67
C ASP A 440 2.42 28.09 7.72
N LEU A 441 2.15 26.94 7.10
CA LEU A 441 0.95 26.73 6.28
C LEU A 441 -0.36 26.90 7.05
N ARG A 442 -0.38 26.55 8.33
CA ARG A 442 -1.56 26.69 9.19
C ARG A 442 -1.82 28.14 9.59
N THR A 443 -0.76 28.93 9.74
CA THR A 443 -0.87 30.38 9.94
C THR A 443 -1.47 31.06 8.70
N ALA A 444 -1.07 30.59 7.50
CA ALA A 444 -1.69 31.00 6.24
C ALA A 444 -3.16 30.56 6.09
N LEU A 445 -3.56 29.46 6.74
CA LEU A 445 -4.95 28.98 6.76
C LEU A 445 -5.84 29.82 7.70
N THR A 446 -5.33 30.28 8.84
CA THR A 446 -6.08 31.11 9.80
C THR A 446 -6.05 32.60 9.49
N GLY A 447 -5.30 33.03 8.46
CA GLY A 447 -5.15 34.44 8.09
C GLY A 447 -4.34 35.27 9.09
N GLN A 448 -3.66 34.63 10.05
CA GLN A 448 -2.75 35.32 10.95
C GLN A 448 -1.38 35.42 10.26
N THR A 449 -0.95 36.64 9.95
CA THR A 449 0.43 36.87 9.51
C THR A 449 1.36 36.58 10.70
N PRO A 450 2.40 35.74 10.57
CA PRO A 450 3.35 35.56 11.67
C PRO A 450 4.01 36.91 11.95
N ARG A 451 3.94 37.38 13.20
CA ARG A 451 4.74 38.53 13.65
C ARG A 451 6.21 38.13 13.48
N ARG A 452 6.91 38.91 12.66
CA ARG A 452 8.36 38.82 12.41
C ARG A 452 9.15 38.98 13.69
#